data_AF-A0A7C6BWR4-F1
#
_entry.id   AF-A0A7C6BWR4-F1
#
_cell.length_a   1.000
_cell.length_b   1.000
_cell.length_c   1.000
_cell.angle_alpha   90.00
_cell.angle_beta   90.00
_cell.angle_gamma   90.00
#
_symmetry.space_group_name_H-M   'P 1'
#
loop_
_entity.id
_entity.type
_entity.pdbx_description
1 polymer ?
#
loop_
_entity_poly.entity_id
_entity_poly.type
_entity_poly.pdbx_seq_one_letter_code
_entity_poly.pdbx_strand_id
1 'polypeptide(L)'
;MNEKVKTLIESKKQKLHEEKTKQKQKHLIDLGLVDSTKRKRFYVDVPIEGALYDEVEKRYYINKPKPLDVTDDEYEEICKYFPPNESYTNQEVELTTVENTLNTLAYVVLWIGIIGGVIGLFTLTTVEDRYIEEFSPEGLIISLAIILFGVINFAVFKLFVEIAVNIRKKHS
;
A
#
# COMPACT_ATOMS: atom_id res chain seq x y z
N MET A 1 10.11 6.01 31.54
CA MET A 1 9.85 6.00 30.08
C MET A 1 8.71 6.97 29.82
N ASN A 2 8.80 7.81 28.78
CA ASN A 2 7.73 8.78 28.47
C ASN A 2 6.43 8.03 28.11
N GLU A 3 5.29 8.46 28.66
CA GLU A 3 3.97 7.82 28.44
C GLU A 3 3.57 7.73 26.96
N LYS A 4 3.92 8.72 26.14
CA LYS A 4 3.71 8.68 24.68
C LYS A 4 4.58 7.63 24.00
N VAL A 5 5.78 7.39 24.51
CA VAL A 5 6.70 6.36 23.99
C VAL A 5 6.23 4.97 24.41
N LYS A 6 5.72 4.81 25.64
CA LYS A 6 5.14 3.56 26.13
C LYS A 6 3.94 3.10 25.32
N THR A 7 2.98 3.99 25.11
CA THR A 7 1.77 3.72 24.31
C THR A 7 2.10 3.43 22.84
N LEU A 8 3.08 4.11 22.25
CA LEU A 8 3.57 3.79 20.90
C LEU A 8 4.19 2.39 20.80
N ILE A 9 5.00 2.00 21.79
CA ILE A 9 5.64 0.68 21.81
C ILE A 9 4.59 -0.41 22.03
N GLU A 10 3.67 -0.23 22.97
CA GLU A 10 2.60 -1.20 23.27
C GLU A 10 1.66 -1.38 22.07
N SER A 11 1.23 -0.29 21.43
CA SER A 11 0.39 -0.37 20.23
C SER A 11 1.10 -1.07 19.06
N LYS A 12 2.41 -0.83 18.86
CA LYS A 12 3.20 -1.58 17.87
C LYS A 12 3.34 -3.06 18.22
N LYS A 13 3.58 -3.40 19.48
CA LYS A 13 3.67 -4.80 19.94
C LYS A 13 2.36 -5.54 19.73
N GLN A 14 1.24 -4.89 20.04
CA GLN A 14 -0.09 -5.47 19.84
C GLN A 14 -0.38 -5.72 18.36
N LYS A 15 -0.13 -4.73 17.49
CA LYS A 15 -0.28 -4.89 16.03
C LYS A 15 0.57 -6.03 15.48
N LEU A 16 1.83 -6.13 15.93
CA LEU A 16 2.74 -7.20 15.51
C LEU A 16 2.23 -8.57 15.94
N HIS A 17 1.69 -8.69 17.16
CA HIS A 17 1.13 -9.94 17.66
C HIS A 17 -0.13 -10.35 16.88
N GLU A 18 -0.99 -9.39 16.57
CA GLU A 18 -2.18 -9.60 15.75
C GLU A 18 -1.82 -10.03 14.31
N GLU A 19 -0.81 -9.42 13.71
CA GLU A 19 -0.30 -9.79 12.38
C GLU A 19 0.26 -11.21 12.36
N LYS A 20 1.12 -11.56 13.33
CA LYS A 20 1.66 -12.91 13.46
C LYS A 20 0.55 -13.96 13.61
N THR A 21 -0.46 -13.65 14.42
CA THR A 21 -1.60 -14.55 14.63
C THR A 21 -2.42 -14.73 13.35
N LYS A 22 -2.64 -13.66 12.58
CA LYS A 22 -3.34 -13.73 11.28
C LYS A 22 -2.54 -14.53 10.26
N GLN A 23 -1.22 -14.35 10.21
CA GLN A 23 -0.34 -15.11 9.33
C GLN A 23 -0.36 -16.61 9.67
N LYS A 24 -0.23 -16.95 10.96
CA LYS A 24 -0.36 -18.33 11.47
C LYS A 24 -1.69 -18.96 11.04
N GLN A 25 -2.80 -18.27 11.29
CA GLN A 25 -4.13 -18.78 10.94
C GLN A 25 -4.31 -18.99 9.43
N LYS A 26 -3.84 -18.04 8.62
CA LYS A 26 -3.91 -18.15 7.15
C LYS A 26 -3.08 -19.32 6.65
N HIS A 27 -1.84 -19.45 7.12
CA HIS A 27 -0.95 -20.52 6.73
C HIS A 27 -1.54 -21.90 7.05
N LEU A 28 -2.15 -22.07 8.23
CA LEU A 28 -2.83 -23.32 8.60
C LEU A 28 -4.02 -23.63 7.68
N ILE A 29 -4.81 -22.61 7.29
CA ILE A 29 -5.91 -22.77 6.33
C ILE A 29 -5.37 -23.20 4.96
N ASP A 30 -4.29 -22.57 4.49
CA ASP A 30 -3.67 -22.85 3.20
C ASP A 30 -3.10 -24.28 3.15
N LEU A 31 -2.59 -24.79 4.27
CA LEU A 31 -2.16 -26.19 4.43
C LEU A 31 -3.33 -27.18 4.57
N GLY A 32 -4.58 -26.70 4.60
CA GLY A 32 -5.76 -27.53 4.83
C GLY A 32 -5.87 -28.04 6.27
N LEU A 33 -5.07 -27.52 7.20
CA LEU A 33 -5.11 -27.84 8.63
C LEU A 33 -6.27 -27.06 9.28
N VAL A 34 -7.48 -27.47 8.93
CA VAL A 34 -8.72 -26.88 9.40
C VAL A 34 -9.53 -27.88 10.21
N ASP A 35 -10.15 -27.41 11.28
CA ASP A 35 -11.07 -28.22 12.08
C ASP A 35 -12.38 -28.39 11.29
N SER A 36 -12.51 -29.54 10.62
CA SER A 36 -13.67 -29.91 9.80
C SER A 36 -14.97 -29.93 10.61
N THR A 37 -14.90 -30.06 11.94
CA THR A 37 -16.04 -30.08 12.85
C THR A 37 -16.49 -28.69 13.29
N LYS A 38 -15.65 -27.66 13.13
CA LYS A 38 -15.92 -26.28 13.57
C LYS A 38 -15.90 -25.32 12.39
N ARG A 39 -17.09 -24.97 11.88
CA ARG A 39 -17.26 -23.88 10.91
C ARG A 39 -17.61 -22.59 11.64
N LYS A 40 -16.94 -21.49 11.32
CA LYS A 40 -17.26 -20.16 11.88
C LYS A 40 -18.06 -19.36 10.86
N ARG A 41 -19.15 -18.74 11.31
CA ARG A 41 -19.95 -17.82 10.49
C ARG A 41 -19.19 -16.50 10.33
N PHE A 42 -18.92 -16.11 9.10
CA PHE A 42 -18.38 -14.79 8.75
C PHE A 42 -19.48 -14.00 8.07
N TYR A 43 -19.99 -12.97 8.75
CA TYR A 43 -21.04 -12.11 8.21
C TYR A 43 -20.47 -11.14 7.17
N VAL A 44 -21.23 -10.94 6.09
CA VAL A 44 -20.94 -10.06 4.96
C VAL A 44 -22.22 -9.30 4.62
N ASP A 45 -22.08 -8.03 4.30
CA ASP A 45 -23.23 -7.15 4.04
C ASP A 45 -23.79 -7.32 2.61
N VAL A 46 -23.02 -7.98 1.73
CA VAL A 46 -23.34 -8.18 0.32
C VAL A 46 -23.46 -9.69 0.02
N PRO A 47 -24.44 -10.13 -0.77
CA PRO A 47 -24.51 -11.51 -1.22
C PRO A 47 -23.32 -11.83 -2.13
N ILE A 48 -22.44 -12.70 -1.64
CA ILE A 48 -21.31 -13.25 -2.37
C ILE A 48 -21.52 -14.75 -2.58
N GLU A 49 -20.85 -15.32 -3.57
CA GLU A 49 -20.99 -16.74 -3.92
C GLU A 49 -20.73 -17.66 -2.71
N GLY A 50 -21.68 -18.57 -2.42
CA GLY A 50 -21.62 -19.46 -1.25
C GLY A 50 -22.08 -18.84 0.08
N ALA A 51 -22.58 -17.60 0.09
CA ALA A 51 -23.16 -17.00 1.29
C ALA A 51 -24.62 -17.40 1.51
N LEU A 52 -24.96 -17.71 2.76
CA LEU A 52 -26.30 -18.01 3.25
C LEU A 52 -26.86 -16.78 3.96
N TYR A 53 -28.16 -16.51 3.84
CA TYR A 53 -28.77 -15.39 4.55
C TYR A 53 -29.16 -15.80 5.98
N ASP A 54 -28.82 -14.98 6.98
CA ASP A 54 -29.27 -15.14 8.36
C ASP A 54 -30.47 -14.21 8.61
N GLU A 55 -31.66 -14.78 8.79
CA GLU A 55 -32.89 -14.01 9.01
C GLU A 55 -32.92 -13.26 10.33
N VAL A 56 -32.16 -13.71 11.35
CA VAL A 56 -32.12 -13.08 12.67
C VAL A 56 -31.23 -11.84 12.63
N GLU A 57 -30.03 -11.97 12.08
CA GLU A 57 -29.05 -10.88 11.98
C GLU A 57 -29.28 -9.95 10.78
N LYS A 58 -30.19 -10.33 9.86
CA LYS A 58 -30.47 -9.63 8.58
C LYS A 58 -29.21 -9.39 7.74
N ARG A 59 -28.30 -10.35 7.74
CA ARG A 59 -27.02 -10.30 7.02
C ARG A 59 -26.70 -11.63 6.37
N TYR A 60 -25.89 -11.61 5.32
CA TYR A 60 -25.38 -12.82 4.69
C TYR A 60 -24.19 -13.35 5.50
N TYR A 61 -23.96 -14.65 5.52
CA TYR A 61 -22.82 -15.29 6.16
C TYR A 61 -22.22 -16.39 5.31
N ILE A 62 -20.90 -16.57 5.40
CA ILE A 62 -20.20 -17.73 4.87
C ILE A 62 -19.69 -18.57 6.04
N ASN A 63 -19.90 -19.88 5.95
CA ASN A 63 -19.28 -20.86 6.82
C ASN A 63 -17.84 -21.11 6.35
N LYS A 64 -16.86 -20.42 6.96
CA LYS A 64 -15.46 -20.71 6.67
C LYS A 64 -14.94 -21.79 7.65
N PRO A 65 -14.09 -22.70 7.18
CA PRO A 65 -13.43 -23.66 8.05
C PRO A 65 -12.56 -22.90 9.05
N LYS A 66 -12.63 -23.28 10.33
CA LYS A 66 -11.79 -22.70 11.37
C LYS A 66 -10.39 -23.34 11.26
N PRO A 67 -9.28 -22.58 11.30
CA PRO A 67 -7.96 -23.17 11.41
C PRO A 67 -7.89 -24.06 12.65
N LEU A 68 -7.16 -25.17 12.54
CA LEU A 68 -6.89 -26.04 13.67
C LEU A 68 -6.20 -25.22 14.77
N ASP A 69 -6.63 -25.42 16.01
CA ASP A 69 -6.01 -24.77 17.15
C ASP A 69 -4.71 -25.51 17.46
N VAL A 70 -3.58 -24.92 17.05
CA VAL A 70 -2.24 -25.49 17.23
C VAL A 70 -1.44 -24.59 18.18
N THR A 71 -0.70 -25.23 19.07
CA THR A 71 0.25 -24.56 19.95
C THR A 71 1.38 -23.90 19.14
N ASP A 72 2.18 -23.05 19.79
CA ASP A 72 3.30 -22.42 19.10
C ASP A 72 4.41 -23.43 18.76
N ASP A 73 4.63 -24.43 19.62
CA ASP A 73 5.60 -25.52 19.39
C ASP A 73 5.18 -26.40 18.19
N GLU A 74 3.90 -26.78 18.11
CA GLU A 74 3.37 -27.53 16.96
C GLU A 74 3.46 -26.73 15.67
N TYR A 75 3.19 -25.43 15.75
CA TYR A 75 3.30 -24.55 14.59
C TYR A 75 4.74 -24.36 14.13
N GLU A 76 5.69 -24.27 15.05
CA GLU A 76 7.12 -24.21 14.73
C GLU A 76 7.57 -25.48 14.02
N GLU A 77 7.13 -26.66 14.48
CA GLU A 77 7.42 -27.93 13.82
C GLU A 77 6.79 -28.00 12.41
N ILE A 78 5.53 -27.55 12.25
CA ILE A 78 4.89 -27.45 10.93
C ILE A 78 5.70 -26.55 9.99
N CYS A 79 6.18 -25.41 10.47
CA CYS A 79 6.95 -24.45 9.68
C CYS A 79 8.30 -25.02 9.19
N LYS A 80 8.86 -26.05 9.83
CA LYS A 80 10.10 -26.70 9.35
C LYS A 80 9.89 -27.45 8.04
N TYR A 81 8.73 -28.07 7.86
CA TYR A 81 8.41 -28.88 6.67
C TYR A 81 7.58 -28.12 5.65
N PHE A 82 6.73 -27.21 6.15
CA PHE A 82 5.86 -26.37 5.36
C PHE A 82 6.14 -24.93 5.75
N PRO A 83 7.22 -24.31 5.26
CA PRO A 83 7.51 -22.92 5.58
C PRO A 83 6.37 -22.04 5.05
N PRO A 84 5.90 -21.06 5.83
CA PRO A 84 4.93 -20.11 5.33
C PRO A 84 5.54 -19.41 4.12
N ASN A 85 4.89 -19.51 2.96
CA ASN A 85 5.32 -18.77 1.77
C ASN A 85 5.51 -17.30 2.17
N GLU A 86 6.76 -16.81 2.12
CA GLU A 86 7.19 -15.50 2.65
C GLU A 86 6.51 -14.29 1.97
N SER A 87 5.53 -14.52 1.10
CA SER A 87 4.79 -13.51 0.34
C SER A 87 3.87 -12.57 1.14
N TYR A 88 3.75 -12.71 2.46
CA TYR A 88 2.89 -11.82 3.27
C TYR A 88 3.65 -10.85 4.18
N THR A 89 4.98 -10.81 4.08
CA THR A 89 5.76 -9.69 4.59
C THR A 89 5.80 -8.67 3.47
N ASN A 90 4.86 -7.72 3.45
CA ASN A 90 4.83 -6.62 2.47
C ASN A 90 5.29 -7.08 1.08
N GLN A 91 4.50 -7.89 0.37
CA GLN A 91 4.65 -7.89 -1.08
C GLN A 91 4.31 -6.46 -1.53
N GLU A 92 5.35 -5.60 -1.55
CA GLU A 92 5.57 -4.74 -2.70
C GLU A 92 5.22 -5.62 -3.87
N VAL A 93 4.04 -5.35 -4.42
CA VAL A 93 3.59 -5.97 -5.64
C VAL A 93 4.73 -5.69 -6.60
N GLU A 94 5.56 -6.71 -6.89
CA GLU A 94 6.71 -6.53 -7.75
C GLU A 94 6.16 -5.91 -9.02
N LEU A 95 6.53 -4.65 -9.20
CA LEU A 95 6.10 -3.91 -10.36
C LEU A 95 6.71 -4.67 -11.52
N THR A 96 5.87 -5.04 -12.48
CA THR A 96 6.40 -5.58 -13.73
C THR A 96 7.40 -4.59 -14.32
N THR A 97 8.32 -5.05 -15.17
CA THR A 97 9.31 -4.18 -15.83
C THR A 97 8.66 -2.92 -16.43
N VAL A 98 7.43 -3.05 -16.95
CA VAL A 98 6.64 -1.93 -17.49
C VAL A 98 6.15 -0.97 -16.40
N GLU A 99 5.51 -1.48 -15.34
CA GLU A 99 5.01 -0.63 -14.25
C GLU A 99 6.15 0.06 -13.49
N ASN A 100 7.31 -0.62 -13.34
CA ASN A 100 8.49 -0.04 -12.69
C ASN A 100 9.12 1.07 -13.55
N THR A 101 9.17 0.87 -14.87
CA THR A 101 9.62 1.90 -15.82
C THR A 101 8.70 3.11 -15.79
N LEU A 102 7.39 2.90 -15.77
CA LEU A 102 6.41 3.99 -15.71
C LEU A 102 6.48 4.75 -14.38
N ASN A 103 6.66 4.04 -13.26
CA ASN A 103 6.84 4.65 -11.95
C ASN A 103 8.14 5.47 -11.89
N THR A 104 9.24 4.94 -12.43
CA THR A 104 10.52 5.64 -12.50
C THR A 104 10.40 6.88 -13.39
N LEU A 105 9.72 6.78 -14.54
CA LEU A 105 9.47 7.91 -15.42
C LEU A 105 8.67 9.02 -14.72
N ALA A 106 7.67 8.66 -13.91
CA ALA A 106 6.90 9.62 -13.12
C ALA A 106 7.82 10.44 -12.21
N TYR A 107 8.72 9.78 -11.46
CA TYR A 107 9.68 10.46 -10.59
C TYR A 107 10.68 11.31 -11.37
N VAL A 108 11.16 10.85 -12.53
CA VAL A 108 12.07 11.62 -13.38
C VAL A 108 11.40 12.92 -13.85
N VAL A 109 10.15 12.85 -14.32
CA VAL A 109 9.39 14.03 -14.76
C VAL A 109 9.18 15.01 -13.60
N LEU A 110 8.89 14.51 -12.40
CA LEU A 110 8.75 15.33 -11.20
C LEU A 110 10.05 16.10 -10.90
N TRP A 111 11.18 15.40 -10.87
CA TRP A 111 12.47 16.01 -10.56
C TRP A 111 12.90 17.03 -11.61
N ILE A 112 12.66 16.76 -12.89
CA ILE A 112 12.92 17.74 -13.97
C ILE A 112 12.08 19.00 -13.77
N GLY A 113 10.79 18.87 -13.44
CA GLY A 113 9.91 20.01 -13.17
C GLY A 113 10.34 20.83 -11.96
N ILE A 114 10.73 20.17 -10.86
CA ILE A 114 11.21 20.86 -9.65
C ILE A 114 12.53 21.59 -9.95
N ILE A 115 13.52 20.91 -10.52
CA ILE A 115 14.83 21.50 -10.81
C ILE A 115 14.69 22.65 -11.81
N GLY A 116 13.95 22.45 -12.90
CA GLY A 116 13.70 23.49 -13.90
C GLY A 116 12.96 24.70 -13.32
N GLY A 117 11.99 24.46 -12.44
CA GLY A 117 11.27 25.52 -11.73
C GLY A 117 12.15 26.31 -10.76
N VAL A 118 13.02 25.64 -10.00
CA VAL A 118 13.97 26.29 -9.09
C VAL A 118 14.99 27.11 -9.89
N ILE A 119 15.54 26.57 -10.97
CA ILE A 119 16.45 27.32 -11.85
C ILE A 119 15.72 28.53 -12.42
N GLY A 120 14.50 28.36 -12.93
CA GLY A 120 13.66 29.44 -13.42
C GLY A 120 13.45 30.54 -12.38
N LEU A 121 13.24 30.17 -11.10
CA LEU A 121 13.12 31.15 -10.03
C LEU A 121 14.39 31.99 -9.91
N PHE A 122 15.58 31.40 -10.02
CA PHE A 122 16.83 32.16 -9.93
C PHE A 122 17.20 32.94 -11.19
N THR A 123 16.82 32.47 -12.37
CA THR A 123 17.28 33.06 -13.64
C THR A 123 16.25 33.97 -14.31
N LEU A 124 14.95 33.76 -14.04
CA LEU A 124 13.88 34.50 -14.70
C LEU A 124 13.25 35.56 -13.78
N THR A 125 13.36 35.41 -12.45
CA THR A 125 12.82 36.43 -11.52
C THR A 125 13.76 37.60 -11.30
N THR A 126 15.03 37.45 -11.69
CA THR A 126 16.04 38.49 -11.63
C THR A 126 16.36 38.95 -13.05
N VAL A 127 16.01 40.20 -13.37
CA VAL A 127 16.45 40.84 -14.62
C VAL A 127 17.67 41.67 -14.29
N GLU A 128 18.82 41.27 -14.80
CA GLU A 128 20.10 41.92 -14.53
C GLU A 128 20.26 43.14 -15.45
N ASP A 129 19.67 44.27 -15.07
CA ASP A 129 19.91 45.55 -15.78
C ASP A 129 20.95 46.38 -15.02
N ARG A 130 22.20 46.14 -15.41
CA ARG A 130 23.49 46.79 -15.07
C ARG A 130 23.86 47.14 -13.63
N TYR A 131 22.96 47.48 -12.69
CA TYR A 131 23.32 47.78 -11.29
C TYR A 131 22.18 47.58 -10.26
N ILE A 132 20.99 47.13 -10.67
CA ILE A 132 19.85 46.90 -9.75
C ILE A 132 19.20 45.56 -10.13
N GLU A 133 19.10 44.63 -9.18
CA GLU A 133 18.27 43.43 -9.33
C GLU A 133 16.80 43.86 -9.25
N GLU A 134 16.13 43.99 -10.40
CA GLU A 134 14.70 44.21 -10.44
C GLU A 134 13.95 42.87 -10.47
N PHE A 135 12.94 42.77 -9.61
CA PHE A 135 12.08 41.60 -9.52
C PHE A 135 11.13 41.55 -10.73
N SER A 136 11.18 40.45 -11.48
CA SER A 136 10.26 40.17 -12.59
C SER A 136 9.11 39.26 -12.16
N PRO A 137 7.86 39.78 -12.08
CA PRO A 137 6.68 38.98 -11.78
C PRO A 137 6.41 37.90 -12.83
N GLU A 138 6.77 38.17 -14.10
CA GLU A 138 6.58 37.25 -15.22
C GLU A 138 7.45 36.00 -15.05
N GLY A 139 8.70 36.16 -14.65
CA GLY A 139 9.60 35.05 -14.35
C GLY A 139 9.11 34.18 -13.19
N LEU A 140 8.47 34.80 -12.19
CA LEU A 140 7.89 34.07 -11.05
C LEU A 140 6.70 33.21 -11.51
N ILE A 141 5.81 33.77 -12.34
CA ILE A 141 4.65 33.05 -12.89
C ILE A 141 5.11 31.86 -13.74
N ILE A 142 6.10 32.06 -14.63
CA ILE A 142 6.65 31.00 -15.49
C ILE A 142 7.25 29.89 -14.63
N SER A 143 8.03 30.23 -13.62
CA SER A 143 8.69 29.25 -12.75
C SER A 143 7.70 28.43 -11.94
N LEU A 144 6.66 29.07 -11.40
CA LEU A 144 5.55 28.37 -10.73
C LEU A 144 4.78 27.47 -11.70
N ALA A 145 4.53 27.92 -12.92
CA ALA A 145 3.86 27.13 -13.95
C ALA A 145 4.65 25.86 -14.31
N ILE A 146 5.99 25.94 -14.39
CA ILE A 146 6.86 24.78 -14.63
C ILE A 146 6.76 23.76 -13.50
N ILE A 147 6.79 24.22 -12.24
CA ILE A 147 6.66 23.33 -11.06
C ILE A 147 5.28 22.66 -11.06
N LEU A 148 4.21 23.45 -11.25
CA LEU A 148 2.84 22.93 -11.27
C LEU A 148 2.65 21.91 -12.40
N PHE A 149 3.18 22.19 -13.59
CA PHE A 149 3.14 21.24 -14.70
C PHE A 149 3.87 19.94 -14.36
N GLY A 150 5.04 20.00 -13.71
CA GLY A 150 5.76 18.81 -13.23
C GLY A 150 4.95 17.97 -12.24
N VAL A 151 4.31 18.62 -11.26
CA VAL A 151 3.46 17.95 -10.25
C VAL A 151 2.21 17.33 -10.87
N ILE A 152 1.55 18.04 -11.79
CA ILE A 152 0.36 17.53 -12.49
C ILE A 152 0.72 16.29 -13.30
N ASN A 153 1.79 16.34 -14.10
CA ASN A 153 2.21 15.19 -14.89
C ASN A 153 2.64 14.02 -14.01
N PHE A 154 3.37 14.27 -12.92
CA PHE A 154 3.68 13.24 -11.93
C PHE A 154 2.41 12.54 -11.42
N ALA A 155 1.40 13.30 -11.00
CA ALA A 155 0.15 12.74 -10.49
C ALA A 155 -0.58 11.90 -11.56
N VAL A 156 -0.62 12.37 -12.81
CA VAL A 156 -1.21 11.64 -13.93
C VAL A 156 -0.49 10.31 -14.18
N PHE A 157 0.85 10.31 -14.24
CA PHE A 157 1.62 9.09 -14.42
C PHE A 157 1.44 8.13 -13.24
N LYS A 158 1.42 8.64 -12.01
CA LYS A 158 1.20 7.83 -10.81
C LYS A 158 -0.18 7.15 -10.82
N LEU A 159 -1.20 7.86 -11.27
CA LEU A 159 -2.55 7.33 -11.45
C LEU A 159 -2.58 6.20 -12.49
N PHE A 160 -1.88 6.35 -13.62
CA PHE A 160 -1.75 5.26 -14.60
C PHE A 160 -1.05 4.02 -14.04
N VAL A 161 0.02 4.20 -13.25
CA VAL A 161 0.71 3.09 -12.57
C VAL A 161 -0.27 2.36 -11.63
N GLU A 162 -1.03 3.10 -10.83
CA GLU A 162 -1.99 2.52 -9.88
C GLU A 162 -3.12 1.78 -10.58
N ILE A 163 -3.65 2.32 -11.68
CA ILE A 163 -4.66 1.65 -12.51
C ILE A 163 -4.09 0.36 -13.10
N ALA A 164 -2.87 0.39 -13.66
CA ALA A 164 -2.23 -0.79 -14.24
C ALA A 164 -2.06 -1.91 -13.21
N VAL A 165 -1.55 -1.56 -12.02
CA VAL A 165 -1.40 -2.50 -10.89
C VAL A 165 -2.75 -3.07 -10.46
N ASN A 166 -3.79 -2.24 -10.37
CA ASN A 166 -5.10 -2.68 -9.91
C ASN A 166 -5.81 -3.59 -10.91
N ILE A 167 -5.67 -3.33 -12.22
CA ILE A 167 -6.18 -4.21 -13.28
C ILE A 167 -5.48 -5.57 -13.21
N ARG A 168 -4.15 -5.59 -13.08
CA ARG A 168 -3.37 -6.83 -12.98
C ARG A 168 -3.80 -7.66 -11.77
N LYS A 169 -3.99 -7.03 -10.60
CA LYS A 169 -4.47 -7.71 -9.39
C LYS A 169 -5.85 -8.35 -9.54
N LYS A 170 -6.71 -7.82 -10.40
CA LYS A 170 -8.06 -8.34 -10.64
C LYS A 170 -8.09 -9.52 -11.63
N HIS A 171 -7.05 -9.66 -12.45
CA HIS A 171 -6.94 -10.68 -13.49
C HIS A 171 -5.91 -11.79 -13.17
N SER A 172 -5.21 -11.70 -12.03
CA SER A 172 -4.35 -12.75 -11.48
C SER A 172 -5.07 -13.52 -10.38
#